data_AF-D0MXQ5-F1
#
_entry.id   AF-D0MXQ5-F1
#
_cell.length_a   1.000
_cell.length_b   1.000
_cell.length_c   1.000
_cell.angle_alpha   90.00
_cell.angle_beta   90.00
_cell.angle_gamma   90.00
#
_symmetry.space_group_name_H-M   'P 1'
#
loop_
_entity.id
_entity.type
_entity.pdbx_description
1 polymer ?
#
loop_
_entity_poly.entity_id
_entity_poly.type
_entity_poly.pdbx_seq_one_letter_code
_entity_poly.pdbx_strand_id
1 'polypeptide(L)'
;MRIQELLVLLATKTAAGDATSCDGFSQLRFTLTTNEGGLADALRECVAPLLFTPSKWLPGDQSRKFCDQEACKRAVQKMEQLPPCTWNSEIPSGSDANTLSIAQQVMRDCGT
;
A
#
# COMPACT_ATOMS: atom_id res chain seq x y z
N MET A 1 6.34 -42.33 34.13
CA MET A 1 5.76 -42.01 32.81
C MET A 1 4.31 -41.60 33.02
N ARG A 2 3.94 -40.34 32.70
CA ARG A 2 2.57 -39.78 32.44
C ARG A 2 2.53 -38.27 32.76
N ILE A 3 3.46 -37.50 32.22
CA ILE A 3 3.43 -36.02 32.22
C ILE A 3 3.45 -35.50 30.76
N GLN A 4 3.20 -36.37 29.77
CA GLN A 4 3.30 -36.02 28.34
C GLN A 4 1.96 -35.72 27.67
N GLU A 5 0.83 -35.78 28.37
CA GLU A 5 -0.49 -35.62 27.71
C GLU A 5 -1.13 -34.23 27.90
N LEU A 6 -0.53 -33.34 28.69
CA LEU A 6 -1.09 -31.98 28.90
C LEU A 6 -0.54 -30.90 27.97
N LEU A 7 0.47 -31.20 27.14
CA LEU A 7 1.11 -30.19 26.27
C LEU A 7 0.53 -30.11 24.85
N VAL A 8 -0.35 -31.03 24.46
CA VAL A 8 -0.93 -31.04 23.10
C VAL A 8 -2.16 -30.11 22.98
N LEU A 9 -2.72 -29.65 24.10
CA LEU A 9 -3.92 -28.79 24.13
C LEU A 9 -3.64 -27.28 24.27
N LEU A 10 -2.37 -26.87 24.22
CA LEU A 10 -1.96 -25.46 24.41
C LEU A 10 -1.38 -24.81 23.14
N ALA A 11 -1.33 -25.53 22.01
CA ALA A 11 -0.76 -25.01 20.75
C ALA A 11 -1.81 -24.51 19.73
N THR A 12 -3.07 -24.31 20.15
CA THR A 12 -4.15 -23.78 19.29
C THR A 12 -4.81 -22.52 19.87
N LYS A 13 -4.11 -21.78 20.72
CA LYS A 13 -4.56 -20.48 21.23
C LYS A 13 -3.49 -19.41 21.02
N THR A 14 -3.46 -18.85 19.81
CA THR A 14 -3.17 -17.43 19.52
C THR A 14 -3.11 -17.17 18.01
N ALA A 15 -4.15 -17.55 17.26
CA ALA A 15 -4.34 -17.08 15.87
C ALA A 15 -5.74 -16.48 15.68
N ALA A 16 -6.28 -15.87 16.73
CA ALA A 16 -7.51 -15.08 16.68
C ALA A 16 -7.47 -13.91 17.69
N GLY A 17 -6.25 -13.44 18.00
CA GLY A 17 -6.06 -12.18 18.72
C GLY A 17 -5.96 -11.08 17.68
N ASP A 18 -7.01 -10.28 17.59
CA ASP A 18 -7.14 -9.07 16.77
C ASP A 18 -6.69 -9.24 15.31
N ALA A 19 -7.67 -9.47 14.44
CA ALA A 19 -7.67 -8.71 13.21
C ALA A 19 -7.76 -7.24 13.62
N THR A 20 -6.64 -6.64 14.05
CA THR A 20 -6.46 -5.20 14.01
C THR A 20 -6.80 -4.87 12.57
N SER A 21 -8.01 -4.33 12.35
CA SER A 21 -8.44 -3.89 11.05
C SER A 21 -7.29 -3.08 10.49
N CYS A 22 -6.69 -3.54 9.41
CA CYS A 22 -5.59 -2.83 8.79
C CYS A 22 -6.08 -1.41 8.50
N ASP A 23 -5.66 -0.44 9.31
CA ASP A 23 -6.05 0.95 9.13
C ASP A 23 -5.17 1.64 8.07
N GLY A 24 -4.39 0.86 7.32
CA GLY A 24 -3.47 1.34 6.30
C GLY A 24 -4.14 2.22 5.25
N PHE A 25 -5.40 1.93 4.90
CA PHE A 25 -6.18 2.80 4.02
C PHE A 25 -6.48 4.16 4.67
N SER A 26 -6.93 4.19 5.92
CA SER A 26 -7.21 5.46 6.61
C SER A 26 -5.93 6.24 6.87
N GLN A 27 -4.81 5.58 7.16
CA GLN A 27 -3.49 6.20 7.27
C GLN A 27 -3.03 6.79 5.94
N LEU A 28 -3.12 6.04 4.84
CA LEU A 28 -2.81 6.56 3.51
C LEU A 28 -3.71 7.77 3.18
N ARG A 29 -5.02 7.65 3.42
CA ARG A 29 -5.97 8.75 3.21
C ARG A 29 -5.59 9.96 4.04
N PHE A 30 -5.25 9.78 5.31
CA PHE A 30 -4.82 10.86 6.20
C PHE A 30 -3.55 11.51 5.67
N THR A 31 -2.48 10.74 5.43
CA THR A 31 -1.18 11.22 4.96
C THR A 31 -1.29 11.93 3.60
N LEU A 32 -2.13 11.44 2.68
CA LEU A 32 -2.38 12.12 1.41
C LEU A 32 -3.21 13.40 1.58
N THR A 33 -4.20 13.40 2.47
CA THR A 33 -5.05 14.57 2.73
C THR A 33 -4.28 15.69 3.40
N THR A 34 -3.41 15.35 4.36
CA THR A 34 -2.55 16.31 5.07
C THR A 34 -1.26 16.61 4.31
N ASN A 35 -1.00 15.89 3.21
CA ASN A 35 0.27 15.88 2.50
C ASN A 35 1.46 15.69 3.45
N GLU A 36 1.29 14.83 4.44
CA GLU A 36 2.31 14.54 5.44
C GLU A 36 3.58 14.03 4.74
N GLY A 37 4.71 14.68 5.09
CA GLY A 37 5.99 14.42 4.46
C GLY A 37 6.03 14.71 2.95
N GLY A 38 5.05 15.39 2.36
CA GLY A 38 4.99 15.67 0.92
C GLY A 38 4.58 14.45 0.07
N LEU A 39 3.92 13.44 0.66
CA LEU A 39 3.55 12.22 -0.07
C LEU A 39 2.60 12.50 -1.24
N ALA A 40 1.60 13.36 -1.06
CA ALA A 40 0.61 13.64 -2.10
C ALA A 40 1.25 14.33 -3.31
N ASP A 41 2.18 15.26 -3.07
CA ASP A 41 2.92 15.95 -4.14
C ASP A 41 3.85 14.98 -4.88
N ALA A 42 4.62 14.19 -4.14
CA ALA A 42 5.51 13.20 -4.74
C ALA A 42 4.73 12.16 -5.57
N LEU A 43 3.58 11.70 -5.06
CA LEU A 43 2.71 10.76 -5.77
C LEU A 43 2.12 11.40 -7.03
N ARG A 44 1.68 12.66 -6.95
CA ARG A 44 1.16 13.41 -8.11
C ARG A 44 2.22 13.58 -9.20
N GLU A 45 3.43 13.97 -8.82
CA GLU A 45 4.57 14.08 -9.74
C GLU A 45 4.94 12.73 -10.37
N CYS A 46 4.95 11.65 -9.58
CA CYS A 46 5.21 10.30 -10.06
C CYS A 46 4.16 9.83 -11.07
N VAL A 47 2.89 10.08 -10.79
CA VAL A 47 1.75 9.56 -11.58
C VAL A 47 1.51 10.39 -12.84
N ALA A 48 1.84 11.68 -12.85
CA ALA A 48 1.64 12.55 -14.00
C ALA A 48 2.19 11.98 -15.34
N PRO A 49 3.42 11.46 -15.42
CA PRO A 49 3.92 10.80 -16.64
C PRO A 49 3.38 9.38 -16.86
N LEU A 50 2.84 8.74 -15.82
CA LEU A 50 2.29 7.37 -15.86
C LEU A 50 0.85 7.30 -16.37
N LEU A 51 0.16 8.45 -16.46
CA LEU A 51 -1.19 8.58 -17.00
C LEU A 51 -1.16 8.99 -18.47
N PHE A 52 -1.64 8.11 -19.35
CA PHE A 52 -1.68 8.39 -20.80
C PHE A 52 -2.96 9.11 -21.25
N THR A 53 -4.07 8.90 -20.53
CA THR A 53 -5.35 9.63 -20.63
C THR A 53 -6.01 9.60 -19.24
N PRO A 54 -7.13 10.29 -18.93
CA PRO A 54 -7.44 10.73 -17.56
C PRO A 54 -7.65 9.62 -16.52
N SER A 55 -7.55 8.35 -16.89
CA SER A 55 -7.52 7.21 -15.97
C SER A 55 -6.71 6.00 -16.50
N LYS A 56 -5.99 6.11 -17.62
CA LYS A 56 -5.28 4.96 -18.22
C LYS A 56 -3.82 4.96 -17.81
N TRP A 57 -3.48 4.00 -16.95
CA TRP A 57 -2.11 3.68 -16.55
C TRP A 57 -1.30 3.12 -17.72
N LEU A 58 -0.02 3.49 -17.81
CA LEU A 58 0.88 2.94 -18.82
C LEU A 58 1.05 1.41 -18.65
N PRO A 59 1.26 0.66 -19.74
CA PRO A 59 1.61 -0.76 -19.67
C PRO A 59 2.87 -1.00 -18.82
N GLY A 60 2.96 -2.17 -18.17
CA GLY A 60 3.94 -2.46 -17.13
C GLY A 60 5.43 -2.35 -17.53
N ASP A 61 5.77 -2.44 -18.82
CA ASP A 61 7.13 -2.25 -19.34
C ASP A 61 7.46 -0.75 -19.52
N GLN A 62 6.46 0.05 -19.85
CA GLN A 62 6.57 1.49 -19.99
C GLN A 62 6.53 2.17 -18.63
N SER A 63 5.61 1.78 -17.74
CA SER A 63 5.50 2.34 -16.39
C SER A 63 6.80 2.18 -15.60
N ARG A 64 7.45 1.01 -15.69
CA ARG A 64 8.76 0.76 -15.05
C ARG A 64 9.85 1.75 -15.46
N LYS A 65 9.88 2.21 -16.71
CA LYS A 65 10.87 3.21 -17.16
C LYS A 65 10.69 4.57 -16.48
N PHE A 66 9.47 4.87 -16.01
CA PHE A 66 9.17 6.08 -15.27
C PHE A 66 9.35 5.91 -13.75
N CYS A 67 9.37 4.67 -13.24
CA CYS A 67 9.67 4.39 -11.83
C CYS A 67 11.09 4.82 -11.44
N ASP A 68 12.03 4.87 -12.39
CA ASP A 68 13.39 5.37 -12.17
C ASP A 68 13.47 6.88 -11.92
N GLN A 69 12.38 7.63 -12.13
CA GLN A 69 12.37 9.06 -11.83
C GLN A 69 12.39 9.31 -10.32
N GLU A 70 13.15 10.33 -9.93
CA GLU A 70 13.31 10.70 -8.51
C GLU A 70 11.97 10.98 -7.82
N ALA A 71 10.98 11.51 -8.53
CA ALA A 71 9.63 11.70 -8.00
C ALA A 71 8.97 10.36 -7.58
N CYS A 72 9.06 9.33 -8.43
CA CYS A 72 8.52 8.01 -8.12
C CYS A 72 9.29 7.31 -7.00
N LYS A 73 10.63 7.37 -7.02
CA LYS A 73 11.44 6.80 -5.91
C LYS A 73 11.08 7.42 -4.57
N ARG A 74 10.94 8.75 -4.51
CA ARG A 74 10.51 9.46 -3.28
C ARG A 74 9.10 9.06 -2.84
N ALA A 75 8.17 8.92 -3.77
CA ALA A 75 6.80 8.50 -3.47
C ALA A 75 6.78 7.06 -2.91
N VAL A 76 7.46 6.13 -3.56
CA VAL A 76 7.59 4.72 -3.12
C VAL A 76 8.24 4.64 -1.75
N GLN A 77 9.38 5.31 -1.53
CA GLN A 77 10.06 5.31 -0.24
C GLN A 77 9.17 5.80 0.92
N LYS A 78 8.30 6.78 0.66
CA LYS A 78 7.34 7.27 1.66
C LYS A 78 6.19 6.28 1.86
N MET A 79 5.69 5.69 0.79
CA MET A 79 4.66 4.66 0.87
C MET A 79 5.15 3.42 1.62
N GLU A 80 6.40 3.00 1.45
CA GLU A 80 7.00 1.88 2.19
C GLU A 80 6.99 2.06 3.73
N GLN A 81 6.81 3.29 4.23
CA GLN A 81 6.67 3.56 5.67
C GLN A 81 5.26 3.23 6.19
N LEU A 82 4.27 3.08 5.31
CA LEU A 82 2.92 2.68 5.67
C LEU A 82 2.85 1.17 5.95
N PRO A 83 1.88 0.71 6.77
CA PRO A 83 1.73 -0.71 7.07
C PRO A 83 1.60 -1.56 5.79
N PRO A 84 2.28 -2.72 5.70
CA PRO A 84 2.25 -3.57 4.50
C PRO A 84 0.86 -4.00 4.07
N CYS A 85 -0.07 -4.09 5.03
CA CYS A 85 -1.45 -4.47 4.77
C CYS A 85 -2.18 -3.44 3.89
N THR A 86 -1.74 -2.18 3.82
CA THR A 86 -2.27 -1.12 2.94
C THR A 86 -2.33 -1.57 1.48
N TRP A 87 -1.33 -2.33 1.03
CA TRP A 87 -1.17 -2.72 -0.38
C TRP A 87 -2.03 -3.92 -0.79
N ASN A 88 -2.50 -4.67 0.20
CA ASN A 88 -3.38 -5.83 0.02
C ASN A 88 -4.83 -5.53 0.44
N SER A 89 -5.11 -4.32 0.95
CA SER A 89 -6.45 -3.90 1.31
C SER A 89 -7.36 -3.83 0.08
N GLU A 90 -8.60 -4.29 0.24
CA GLU A 90 -9.64 -4.07 -0.75
C GLU A 90 -9.85 -2.57 -0.97
N ILE A 91 -10.01 -2.17 -2.23
CA ILE A 91 -10.28 -0.79 -2.59
C ILE A 91 -11.76 -0.53 -2.28
N PRO A 92 -12.09 0.35 -1.33
CA PRO A 92 -13.48 0.66 -1.01
C PRO A 92 -14.15 1.38 -2.20
N SER A 93 -15.45 1.19 -2.39
CA SER A 93 -16.22 1.96 -3.36
C SER A 93 -16.37 3.42 -2.89
N GLY A 94 -16.10 4.41 -3.74
CA GLY A 94 -16.25 5.83 -3.41
C GLY A 94 -15.19 6.73 -4.05
N SER A 95 -15.13 8.02 -3.69
CA SER A 95 -14.17 8.97 -4.29
C SER A 95 -12.72 8.63 -4.00
N ASP A 96 -12.45 7.98 -2.87
CA ASP A 96 -11.10 7.63 -2.43
C ASP A 96 -10.60 6.32 -3.05
N ALA A 97 -11.49 5.58 -3.72
CA ALA A 97 -11.18 4.35 -4.43
C ALA A 97 -10.05 4.56 -5.44
N ASN A 98 -10.12 5.68 -6.17
CA ASN A 98 -9.15 6.04 -7.20
C ASN A 98 -7.77 6.32 -6.59
N THR A 99 -7.74 6.99 -5.44
CA THR A 99 -6.50 7.35 -4.76
C THR A 99 -5.76 6.12 -4.24
N LEU A 100 -6.47 5.20 -3.56
CA LEU A 100 -5.87 3.94 -3.10
C LEU A 100 -5.45 3.07 -4.29
N SER A 101 -6.28 2.97 -5.33
CA SER A 101 -5.96 2.22 -6.56
C SER A 101 -4.66 2.71 -7.21
N ILE A 102 -4.51 4.03 -7.36
CA ILE A 102 -3.30 4.64 -7.93
C ILE A 102 -2.08 4.36 -7.05
N ALA A 103 -2.19 4.56 -5.73
CA ALA A 103 -1.07 4.30 -4.81
C ALA A 103 -0.66 2.82 -4.82
N GLN A 104 -1.63 1.90 -4.81
CA GLN A 104 -1.38 0.46 -4.94
C GLN A 104 -0.74 0.10 -6.29
N GLN A 105 -1.16 0.75 -7.38
CA GLN A 105 -0.56 0.53 -8.70
C GLN A 105 0.88 1.05 -8.77
N VAL A 106 1.18 2.22 -8.18
CA VAL A 106 2.56 2.71 -8.05
C VAL A 106 3.40 1.74 -7.24
N MET A 107 2.91 1.28 -6.08
CA MET A 107 3.63 0.31 -5.26
C MET A 107 3.85 -1.03 -5.97
N ARG A 108 2.91 -1.47 -6.82
CA ARG A 108 3.04 -2.71 -7.60
C ARG A 108 4.09 -2.61 -8.71
N ASP A 109 4.13 -1.47 -9.40
CA ASP A 109 4.97 -1.31 -10.59
C ASP A 109 6.35 -0.71 -10.27
N CYS A 110 6.43 0.11 -9.23
CA CYS A 110 7.63 0.85 -8.84
C CYS A 110 8.21 0.44 -7.47
N GLY A 111 7.46 -0.29 -6.65
CA GLY A 111 7.99 -0.89 -5.42
C GLY A 111 8.93 -2.05 -5.76
N THR A 112 10.10 -2.07 -5.12
CA THR A 112 11.17 -3.05 -5.35
C THR A 112 11.36 -3.99 -4.18
#